data_AF-A0A3C1FLW1-F1
#
_entry.id   AF-A0A3C1FLW1-F1
#
_cell.length_a   1.000
_cell.length_b   1.000
_cell.length_c   1.000
_cell.angle_alpha   90.00
_cell.angle_beta   90.00
_cell.angle_gamma   90.00
#
_symmetry.space_group_name_H-M   'P 1'
#
loop_
_entity.id
_entity.type
_entity.pdbx_description
1 polymer ?
#
loop_
_entity_poly.entity_id
_entity_poly.type
_entity_poly.pdbx_seq_one_letter_code
_entity_poly.pdbx_strand_id
1 'polypeptide(L)' 'MAARGARAVALGATAFIGLSSSLAIAQELEKEELKFGFIKLTDMAPLAIAYEKGYFEDEGLYVTLEVQANWKV' A
#
# COMPACT_ATOMS: atom_id res chain seq x y z
N MET A 1 34.96 49.20 -31.18
CA MET A 1 35.33 49.44 -29.76
C MET A 1 34.06 49.85 -29.04
N ALA A 2 33.45 49.12 -28.10
CA ALA A 2 33.61 47.77 -27.59
C ALA A 2 32.20 47.33 -27.10
N ALA A 3 31.85 46.07 -27.34
CA ALA A 3 30.66 45.43 -26.78
C ALA A 3 30.77 45.32 -25.25
N ARG A 4 29.67 45.54 -24.53
CA ARG A 4 29.42 45.16 -23.12
C ARG A 4 27.92 45.42 -22.86
N GLY A 5 27.03 44.47 -22.66
CA GLY A 5 27.21 43.18 -22.00
C GLY A 5 26.57 43.29 -20.61
N ALA A 6 25.28 42.99 -20.50
CA ALA A 6 24.61 42.60 -19.26
C ALA A 6 23.21 42.07 -19.61
N ARG A 7 23.17 40.85 -20.16
CA ARG A 7 21.93 40.06 -20.20
C ARG A 7 21.56 39.80 -18.74
N ALA A 8 20.45 40.37 -18.30
CA ALA A 8 19.92 40.17 -16.96
C ALA A 8 19.73 38.66 -16.73
N VAL A 9 20.35 38.21 -15.65
CA VAL A 9 20.43 36.83 -15.18
C VAL A 9 19.01 36.34 -14.85
N ALA A 10 18.46 35.47 -15.69
CA ALA A 10 17.30 34.65 -15.37
C ALA A 10 17.79 33.41 -14.61
N LEU A 11 17.93 33.52 -13.29
CA LEU A 11 18.27 32.40 -12.41
C LEU A 11 17.14 32.21 -11.39
N GLY A 12 16.55 31.01 -11.39
CA GLY A 12 15.99 30.44 -10.17
C GLY A 12 14.47 30.31 -10.09
N ALA A 13 13.86 29.54 -10.98
CA ALA A 13 12.68 28.75 -10.61
C ALA A 13 12.92 27.32 -11.09
N THR A 14 13.74 26.60 -10.33
CA THR A 14 14.02 25.18 -10.47
C THR A 14 12.72 24.38 -10.49
N ALA A 15 12.49 23.74 -11.63
CA ALA A 15 11.78 22.48 -11.83
C ALA A 15 10.84 22.05 -10.68
N PHE A 16 9.54 22.32 -10.85
CA PHE A 16 8.50 21.43 -10.33
C PHE A 16 8.62 20.11 -11.10
N ILE A 17 9.51 19.23 -10.63
CA ILE A 17 9.60 17.85 -11.11
C ILE A 17 8.26 17.20 -10.78
N GLY A 18 7.59 16.72 -11.83
CA GLY A 18 6.27 16.11 -11.76
C GLY A 18 6.22 15.03 -10.69
N LEU A 19 5.34 15.24 -9.71
CA LEU A 19 4.92 14.19 -8.81
C LEU A 19 4.03 13.24 -9.62
N SER A 20 4.64 12.28 -10.31
CA SER A 20 3.93 11.19 -10.96
C SER A 20 3.32 10.31 -9.86
N SER A 21 2.09 10.63 -9.45
CA SER A 21 1.29 9.74 -8.63
C SER A 21 1.05 8.46 -9.42
N SER A 22 1.69 7.36 -9.02
CA SER A 22 1.34 6.04 -9.54
C SER A 22 -0.09 5.73 -9.08
N LEU A 23 -1.07 5.82 -10.01
CA LEU A 23 -2.37 5.21 -9.76
C LEU A 23 -2.16 3.70 -9.75
N ALA A 24 -2.01 3.13 -8.56
CA ALA A 24 -2.17 1.71 -8.36
C ALA A 24 -3.65 1.41 -8.61
N ILE A 25 -3.96 0.88 -9.78
CA ILE A 25 -5.24 0.25 -10.04
C ILE A 25 -5.20 -1.07 -9.29
N ALA A 26 -6.05 -1.20 -8.27
CA ALA A 26 -6.28 -2.49 -7.63
C ALA A 26 -6.70 -3.46 -8.74
N GLN A 27 -5.91 -4.52 -8.95
CA GLN A 27 -6.29 -5.62 -9.82
C GLN A 27 -7.55 -6.29 -9.24
N GLU A 28 -8.39 -6.82 -10.14
CA GLU A 28 -9.53 -7.64 -9.71
C GLU A 28 -9.04 -8.79 -8.83
N LEU A 29 -9.80 -9.07 -7.76
CA LEU A 29 -9.48 -10.14 -6.83
C LEU A 29 -9.50 -11.49 -7.55
N GLU A 30 -8.41 -12.25 -7.44
CA GLU A 30 -8.35 -13.60 -8.00
C GLU A 30 -9.25 -14.58 -7.24
N LYS A 31 -9.47 -14.35 -5.94
CA LYS A 31 -10.33 -15.15 -5.08
C LYS A 31 -10.85 -14.34 -3.91
N GLU A 32 -12.15 -14.39 -3.70
CA GLU A 32 -12.84 -13.63 -2.66
C GLU A 32 -12.91 -14.40 -1.32
N GLU A 33 -13.05 -15.73 -1.36
CA GLU A 33 -13.14 -16.56 -0.16
C GLU A 33 -11.78 -17.08 0.30
N LEU A 34 -11.30 -16.66 1.48
CA LEU A 34 -10.01 -17.04 2.02
C LEU A 34 -10.14 -17.75 3.37
N LYS A 35 -9.25 -18.72 3.62
CA LYS A 35 -9.12 -19.39 4.92
C LYS A 35 -7.73 -19.13 5.47
N PHE A 36 -7.66 -18.49 6.64
CA PHE A 36 -6.39 -18.26 7.33
C PHE A 36 -6.28 -19.17 8.55
N GLY A 37 -5.29 -20.05 8.52
CA GLY A 37 -4.84 -20.80 9.69
C GLY A 37 -3.93 -19.94 10.55
N PHE A 38 -4.17 -19.87 11.87
CA PHE A 38 -3.28 -19.17 12.80
C PHE A 38 -3.04 -20.00 14.06
N ILE A 39 -1.88 -19.81 14.67
CA ILE A 39 -1.57 -20.38 15.99
C ILE A 39 -1.91 -19.35 17.06
N LYS A 40 -2.49 -19.81 18.18
CA LYS A 40 -2.89 -18.96 19.32
C LYS A 40 -1.69 -18.38 20.06
N LEU A 41 -1.02 -17.43 19.44
CA LEU A 41 0.09 -16.62 19.94
C LEU A 41 -0.22 -15.13 19.66
N THR A 42 0.76 -14.27 19.84
CA THR A 42 0.63 -12.81 19.65
C THR A 42 0.47 -12.39 18.19
N ASP A 43 0.96 -13.18 17.24
CA ASP A 43 0.89 -12.88 15.79
C ASP A 43 -0.53 -12.93 15.22
N MET A 44 -1.51 -13.48 15.96
CA MET A 44 -2.92 -13.48 15.56
C MET A 44 -3.54 -12.07 15.63
N ALA A 45 -3.05 -11.19 16.50
CA ALA A 45 -3.66 -9.89 16.79
C ALA A 45 -4.07 -9.09 15.53
N PRO A 46 -3.22 -8.92 14.49
CA PRO A 46 -3.62 -8.22 13.27
C PRO A 46 -4.78 -8.90 12.51
N LEU A 47 -4.79 -10.24 12.45
CA LEU A 47 -5.86 -10.99 11.76
C LEU A 47 -7.20 -10.84 12.49
N ALA A 48 -7.18 -10.94 13.82
CA ALA A 48 -8.38 -10.77 14.63
C ALA A 48 -8.92 -9.33 14.53
N ILE A 49 -8.05 -8.32 14.62
CA ILE A 49 -8.45 -6.92 14.50
C ILE A 49 -9.02 -6.64 13.10
N ALA A 50 -8.40 -7.18 12.04
CA ALA A 50 -8.88 -6.98 10.68
C ALA A 50 -10.25 -7.64 10.43
N TYR A 51 -10.48 -8.81 11.04
CA TYR A 51 -11.77 -9.49 10.99
C TYR A 51 -12.85 -8.72 11.76
N GLU A 52 -12.56 -8.29 12.99
CA GLU A 52 -13.52 -7.53 13.81
C GLU A 52 -13.83 -6.12 13.26
N LYS A 53 -12.85 -5.47 12.62
CA LYS A 53 -13.03 -4.15 12.03
C LYS A 53 -13.58 -4.15 10.61
N GLY A 54 -13.79 -5.33 10.00
CA GLY A 54 -14.33 -5.44 8.65
C GLY A 54 -13.33 -5.09 7.53
N TYR A 55 -12.03 -4.97 7.81
CA TYR A 55 -11.03 -4.61 6.80
C TYR A 55 -10.95 -5.63 5.66
N PHE A 56 -11.29 -6.89 5.91
CA PHE A 56 -11.36 -7.89 4.84
C PHE A 56 -12.57 -7.67 3.94
N GLU A 57 -13.74 -7.37 4.51
CA GLU A 57 -14.97 -7.12 3.74
C GLU A 57 -14.87 -5.82 2.93
N ASP A 58 -14.23 -4.79 3.48
CA ASP A 58 -13.94 -3.52 2.79
C ASP A 58 -13.10 -3.74 1.52
N GLU A 59 -12.23 -4.73 1.53
CA GLU A 59 -11.40 -5.15 0.40
C GLU A 59 -12.07 -6.23 -0.46
N GLY A 60 -13.32 -6.62 -0.18
CA GLY A 60 -14.06 -7.65 -0.93
C GLY A 60 -13.65 -9.09 -0.61
N LEU A 61 -12.99 -9.33 0.54
CA LEU A 61 -12.50 -10.63 0.98
C LEU A 61 -13.37 -11.22 2.10
N TYR A 62 -13.85 -12.44 1.89
CA TYR A 62 -14.57 -13.23 2.89
C TYR A 62 -13.61 -14.20 3.57
N VAL A 63 -13.17 -13.82 4.77
CA VAL A 63 -12.13 -14.55 5.50
C VAL A 63 -12.72 -15.46 6.57
N THR A 64 -12.27 -16.71 6.63
CA THR A 64 -12.52 -17.63 7.76
C THR A 64 -11.22 -17.87 8.52
N LEU A 65 -11.23 -17.66 9.84
CA LEU A 65 -10.08 -17.87 10.72
C LEU A 65 -10.15 -19.26 11.38
N GLU A 66 -9.15 -20.11 11.13
CA GLU A 66 -9.04 -21.45 11.70
C GLU A 66 -7.85 -21.55 12.68
N VAL A 67 -8.11 -22.03 13.89
CA VAL A 67 -7.07 -22.24 14.91
C VAL A 67 -6.27 -23.49 14.57
N GLN A 68 -4.95 -23.34 14.51
CA GLN A 68 -3.98 -24.42 14.35
C GLN A 68 -3.15 -24.57 15.64
N ALA A 69 -2.87 -25.81 16.02
CA ALA A 69 -2.10 -26.11 17.24
C ALA A 69 -0.58 -26.13 17.01
N ASN A 70 -0.14 -26.22 15.76
CA ASN A 70 1.25 -26.48 15.45
C ASN A 70 1.62 -25.94 14.05
N TRP A 71 2.93 -25.76 13.80
CA TRP A 71 3.48 -25.24 12.54
C TRP A 71 3.59 -26.28 11.42
N LYS A 72 3.45 -27.57 11.74
CA LYS A 72 3.38 -28.67 10.79
C LYS A 72 1.93 -28.85 10.35
N VAL A 73 1.67 -28.36 9.14
CA VAL A 73 0.54 -28.77 8.30
C VAL A 73 0.85 -30.10 7.61
#